data_AF-A0A3M5JWS5-F1
#
_entry.id   AF-A0A3M5JWS5-F1
#
_cell.length_a   1.000
_cell.length_b   1.000
_cell.length_c   1.000
_cell.angle_alpha   90.00
_cell.angle_beta   90.00
_cell.angle_gamma   90.00
#
_symmetry.space_group_name_H-M   'P 1'
#
loop_
_entity.id
_entity.type
_entity.pdbx_description
1 polymer ?
#
loop_
_entity_poly.entity_id
_entity_poly.type
_entity_poly.pdbx_seq_one_letter_code
_entity_poly.pdbx_strand_id
1 'polypeptide(L)'
;MIEDGYQPNARGSMAPAAMSFMRDHGVLKDIYTERDGSSHKTAKGKKLSVRTVKAPGFGPKGIHRFVLPFTVFLKLKDIGGNVL
;
A
#
# COMPACT_ATOMS: atom_id res chain seq x y z
N MET A 1 5.02 9.58 9.52
CA MET A 1 4.86 8.18 9.99
C MET A 1 4.49 8.13 11.47
N ILE A 2 5.37 8.47 12.42
CA ILE A 2 5.00 8.46 13.86
C ILE A 2 3.91 9.51 14.16
N GLU A 3 4.06 10.72 13.62
CA GLU A 3 3.05 11.80 13.73
C GLU A 3 1.70 11.44 13.10
N ASP A 4 1.68 10.51 12.14
CA ASP A 4 0.46 10.03 11.49
C ASP A 4 -0.13 8.80 12.23
N GLY A 5 0.34 8.48 13.44
CA GLY A 5 -0.21 7.45 14.32
C GLY A 5 0.38 6.05 14.15
N TYR A 6 1.39 5.87 13.28
CA TYR A 6 2.08 4.59 13.14
C TYR A 6 3.09 4.41 14.28
N GLN A 7 2.65 3.77 15.36
CA GLN A 7 3.41 3.61 16.61
C GLN A 7 3.96 2.19 16.82
N PRO A 8 5.04 2.02 17.61
CA PRO A 8 5.55 0.72 17.98
C PRO A 8 4.50 -0.11 18.74
N ASN A 9 4.56 -1.43 18.60
CA ASN A 9 3.74 -2.31 19.43
C ASN A 9 4.20 -2.33 20.90
N ALA A 10 3.48 -3.03 21.77
CA ALA A 10 3.81 -3.13 23.21
C ALA A 10 5.23 -3.68 23.51
N ARG A 11 5.90 -4.29 22.52
CA ARG A 11 7.28 -4.79 22.61
C ARG A 11 8.30 -3.84 21.95
N GLY A 12 7.89 -2.63 21.58
CA GLY A 12 8.72 -1.62 20.92
C GLY A 12 8.99 -1.87 19.42
N SER A 13 8.36 -2.86 18.79
CA SER A 13 8.59 -3.16 17.37
C SER A 13 7.75 -2.28 16.45
N MET A 14 8.39 -1.68 15.45
CA MET A 14 7.75 -0.91 14.39
C MET A 14 7.23 -1.77 13.22
N ALA A 15 7.50 -3.09 13.21
CA ALA A 15 7.16 -3.94 12.07
C ALA A 15 5.65 -3.93 11.73
N PRO A 16 4.72 -4.04 12.71
CA PRO A 16 3.29 -3.95 12.42
C PRO A 16 2.88 -2.58 11.87
N ALA A 17 3.46 -1.51 12.42
CA ALA A 17 3.18 -0.15 12.01
C ALA A 17 3.67 0.14 10.59
N ALA A 18 4.86 -0.35 10.23
CA ALA A 18 5.39 -0.27 8.88
C ALA A 18 4.54 -1.05 7.87
N MET A 19 4.02 -2.22 8.25
CA MET A 19 3.10 -2.99 7.41
C MET A 19 1.77 -2.27 7.16
N SER A 20 1.18 -1.66 8.19
CA SER A 20 -0.03 -0.84 8.05
C SER A 20 0.23 0.39 7.17
N PHE A 21 1.33 1.10 7.40
CA PHE A 21 1.75 2.23 6.56
C PHE A 21 1.83 1.84 5.09
N MET A 22 2.49 0.73 4.79
CA MET A 22 2.63 0.27 3.41
C MET A 22 1.29 -0.11 2.76
N ARG A 23 0.33 -0.67 3.49
CA ARG A 23 -1.02 -0.92 2.95
C ARG A 23 -1.79 0.37 2.70
N ASP A 24 -1.83 1.26 3.69
CA ASP A 24 -2.59 2.52 3.64
C ASP A 24 -2.10 3.46 2.53
N HIS A 25 -0.81 3.36 2.21
CA HIS A 25 -0.17 4.13 1.15
C HIS A 25 0.01 3.35 -0.15
N GLY A 26 -0.64 2.19 -0.32
CA GLY A 26 -0.69 1.46 -1.59
C GLY A 26 0.64 0.86 -2.04
N VAL A 27 1.60 0.68 -1.13
CA VAL A 27 2.88 -0.04 -1.36
C VAL A 27 2.69 -1.54 -1.29
N LEU A 28 1.76 -1.99 -0.45
CA LEU A 28 1.34 -3.38 -0.37
C LEU A 28 -0.11 -3.49 -0.79
N LYS A 29 -0.42 -4.55 -1.55
CA LYS A 29 -1.79 -4.93 -1.88
C LYS A 29 -2.05 -6.36 -1.42
N ASP A 30 -3.23 -6.57 -0.87
CA ASP A 30 -3.71 -7.90 -0.48
C ASP A 30 -4.58 -8.46 -1.60
N ILE A 31 -4.18 -9.61 -2.13
CA ILE A 31 -4.92 -10.36 -3.13
C ILE A 31 -5.73 -11.41 -2.42
N TYR A 32 -7.05 -11.27 -2.47
CA TYR A 32 -8.00 -12.26 -1.98
C TYR A 32 -8.36 -13.20 -3.12
N THR A 33 -8.11 -14.49 -2.94
CA THR A 33 -8.53 -15.53 -3.87
C THR A 33 -9.48 -16.45 -3.14
N GLU A 34 -10.73 -16.44 -3.57
CA GLU A 34 -11.73 -17.42 -3.17
C GLU A 34 -11.77 -18.55 -4.18
N ARG A 35 -11.78 -19.79 -3.69
CA ARG A 35 -11.98 -20.97 -4.53
C ARG A 35 -13.23 -21.71 -4.10
N ASP A 36 -14.14 -21.91 -5.05
CA ASP A 36 -15.19 -22.90 -4.93
C ASP A 36 -14.58 -24.27 -5.23
N GLY A 37 -14.69 -25.20 -4.27
CA GLY A 37 -14.28 -26.59 -4.44
C GLY A 37 -15.49 -27.52 -4.37
N SER A 38 -15.29 -28.79 -4.73
CA SER A 38 -16.25 -29.85 -4.43
C SER A 38 -16.37 -30.01 -2.91
N SER A 39 -17.27 -29.24 -2.31
CA SER A 39 -17.58 -29.34 -0.89
C SER A 39 -18.37 -30.62 -0.65
N HIS A 40 -17.90 -31.47 0.26
CA HIS A 40 -18.77 -32.48 0.86
C HIS A 40 -20.03 -31.79 1.38
N LYS A 41 -21.19 -32.46 1.31
CA LYS A 41 -22.53 -31.90 1.62
C LYS A 41 -22.64 -31.23 3.01
N THR A 42 -21.68 -31.47 3.91
CA THR A 42 -21.55 -30.90 5.26
C THR A 42 -20.46 -29.83 5.42
N ALA A 43 -19.60 -29.61 4.43
CA ALA A 43 -18.50 -28.64 4.51
C ALA A 43 -19.00 -27.22 4.17
N LYS A 44 -19.16 -26.38 5.20
CA LYS A 44 -19.55 -24.96 5.08
C LYS A 44 -18.35 -24.00 4.95
N GLY A 45 -17.13 -24.52 4.81
CA GLY A 45 -15.90 -23.72 4.81
C GLY A 45 -15.58 -23.13 3.44
N LYS A 46 -15.63 -21.81 3.32
CA LYS A 46 -15.15 -21.05 2.16
C LYS A 46 -13.62 -21.04 2.13
N LYS A 47 -13.02 -21.52 1.04
CA LYS A 47 -11.55 -21.55 0.88
C LYS A 47 -11.06 -20.18 0.43
N LEU A 48 -10.82 -19.29 1.41
CA LEU A 48 -10.22 -17.98 1.18
C LEU A 48 -8.70 -18.05 1.35
N SER A 49 -7.95 -17.68 0.33
CA SER A 49 -6.50 -17.48 0.38
C SER A 49 -6.18 -15.99 0.26
N VAL A 50 -5.29 -15.49 1.11
CA VAL A 50 -4.83 -14.10 1.09
C VAL A 50 -3.34 -14.09 0.80
N ARG A 51 -2.93 -13.32 -0.21
CA ARG A 51 -1.53 -13.10 -0.55
C ARG A 51 -1.22 -11.60 -0.59
N THR A 52 -0.32 -11.16 0.28
CA THR A 52 0.23 -9.81 0.24
C THR A 52 1.35 -9.73 -0.80
N VAL A 53 1.27 -8.76 -1.72
CA VAL A 53 2.33 -8.51 -2.71
C VAL A 53 2.69 -7.03 -2.74
N LYS A 54 3.92 -6.72 -3.22
CA LYS A 54 4.34 -5.35 -3.48
C LYS A 54 3.54 -4.79 -4.65
N ALA A 55 2.92 -3.64 -4.43
CA ALA A 55 2.27 -2.84 -5.45
C ALA A 55 3.29 -1.87 -6.08
N PRO A 56 3.04 -1.37 -7.30
CA PRO A 56 3.96 -0.46 -7.97
C PRO A 56 3.99 0.89 -7.26
N GLY A 57 5.13 1.21 -6.65
CA GLY A 57 5.40 2.52 -6.08
C GLY A 57 4.51 2.89 -4.89
N PHE A 58 4.06 4.13 -4.88
CA PHE A 58 3.33 4.74 -3.78
C PHE A 58 1.95 5.20 -4.28
N GLY A 59 0.90 4.89 -3.53
CA GLY A 59 -0.45 5.31 -3.87
C GLY A 59 -0.62 6.83 -3.74
N PRO A 60 -1.70 7.41 -4.31
CA PRO A 60 -1.90 8.87 -4.37
C PRO A 60 -1.84 9.57 -3.01
N LYS A 61 -2.46 8.96 -1.97
CA LYS A 61 -2.42 9.45 -0.58
C LYS A 61 -0.99 9.56 -0.08
N GLY A 62 -0.18 8.54 -0.39
CA GLY A 62 1.21 8.52 -0.07
C GLY A 62 1.99 9.61 -0.79
N ILE A 63 1.84 9.71 -2.12
CA ILE A 63 2.56 10.70 -2.93
C ILE A 63 2.29 12.10 -2.38
N HIS A 64 1.02 12.42 -2.14
CA HIS A 64 0.62 13.71 -1.61
C HIS A 64 1.27 14.04 -0.25
N ARG A 65 1.30 13.07 0.67
CA ARG A 65 1.74 13.32 2.05
C ARG A 65 3.26 13.26 2.23
N PHE A 66 3.96 12.39 1.50
CA PHE A 66 5.37 12.09 1.76
C PHE A 66 6.31 12.40 0.59
N VAL A 67 5.78 12.62 -0.61
CA VAL A 67 6.61 12.92 -1.79
C VAL A 67 6.48 14.41 -2.14
N LEU A 68 5.25 14.91 -2.35
CA LEU A 68 5.02 16.29 -2.80
C LEU A 68 5.71 17.38 -1.93
N PRO A 69 5.76 17.29 -0.59
CA PRO A 69 6.38 18.32 0.23
C PRO A 69 7.89 18.49 -0.01
N PHE A 70 8.54 17.47 -0.56
CA PHE A 70 9.99 17.46 -0.81
C PHE A 70 10.32 17.48 -2.31
N THR A 71 9.32 17.57 -3.18
CA THR A 71 9.53 17.66 -4.63
C THR A 71 9.52 19.09 -5.13
N VAL A 72 10.41 19.40 -6.07
CA VAL A 72 10.40 20.65 -6.82
C VAL A 72 9.61 20.45 -8.12
N PHE A 73 8.65 21.33 -8.39
CA PHE A 73 7.90 21.31 -9.65
C PHE A 73 8.53 22.28 -10.66
N LEU A 74 8.92 21.78 -11.83
CA LEU A 74 9.21 22.62 -12.99
C LEU A 74 7.97 22.68 -13.88
N LYS A 75 7.60 23.88 -14.36
CA LYS A 75 6.61 23.95 -15.44
C LYS A 75 7.28 23.45 -16.71
N LEU A 76 6.52 22.75 -17.55
CA LEU A 76 7.04 22.23 -18.82
C LEU A 76 7.62 23.33 -19.72
N LYS A 77 7.03 24.54 -19.70
CA LYS A 77 7.56 25.71 -20.40
C LYS A 77 8.91 26.22 -19.88
N ASP A 78 9.25 25.89 -18.63
CA ASP A 78 10.51 26.28 -17.99
C ASP A 78 11.61 25.22 -18.25
N ILE A 79 11.24 24.03 -18.77
CA ILE A 79 12.17 23.06 -19.34
C ILE A 79 12.52 23.56 -20.74
N GLY A 80 13.62 24.29 -20.88
CA GLY A 80 14.15 24.66 -22.19
C GLY A 80 14.26 23.43 -23.10
N GLY A 81 13.73 23.51 -24.32
CA GLY A 81 13.71 22.36 -25.23
C GLY A 81 12.59 22.31 -26.27
N ASN A 82 11.72 23.33 -26.38
CA ASN A 82 10.62 23.36 -27.35
C ASN A 82 9.78 22.04 -27.35
N VAL A 83 9.48 21.54 -26.14
CA VAL A 83 8.84 20.22 -25.94
C VAL A 83 7.30 20.30 -26.03
N LEU A 84 6.77 21.32 -26.70
CA LEU A 84 5.36 21.52 -27.04
C LEU A 84 5.26 22.03 -28.47
#